data_AF-A0A7X0GXK3-F1
#
_entry.id   AF-A0A7X0GXK3-F1
#
_cell.length_a   1.000
_cell.length_b   1.000
_cell.length_c   1.000
_cell.angle_alpha   90.00
_cell.angle_beta   90.00
_cell.angle_gamma   90.00
#
_symmetry.space_group_name_H-M   'P 1'
#
loop_
_entity.id
_entity.type
_entity.pdbx_description
1 polymer ?
#
loop_
_entity_poly.entity_id
_entity_poly.type
_entity_poly.pdbx_seq_one_letter_code
_entity_poly.pdbx_strand_id
1 'polypeptide(L)'
;MDDAAPNPADIPAPGSYHWTPKLQRAFLESLATTGSVKIASTSVGMSPRAAYDLRHKPQGAAFKLGWAAATLIARSRLADELLDRAIWGHDEMTTVMREEDRSLYKRRRIESRLGLAMLARLDKMAETRAQAGEEMLAQIIAGDWPGFLSLFDAAEAARGGAEAARAADASTADDATPETEPDAGAANGLAAALALWLAGRDNRANPLASLWRGTAIANEVAQISADSNADPERADEDGPTPEEAAAAMTVWYDDANEELRTNFPPPEGFAGAEEGRFGDADYERALDIDEEVAWEAAHAEAVEPLRRAGEVARRAFFALPAPANDPAPAGGTARKSAGG
;
A
#
# COMPACT_ATOMS: atom_id res chain seq x y z
N MET A 1 -18.04 7.57 -51.09
CA MET A 1 -18.14 7.67 -49.63
C MET A 1 -16.78 8.16 -49.19
N ASP A 2 -16.67 9.48 -49.00
CA ASP A 2 -15.43 10.14 -48.62
C ASP A 2 -15.12 9.78 -47.16
N ASP A 3 -14.17 8.87 -46.96
CA ASP A 3 -13.61 8.55 -45.66
C ASP A 3 -12.44 9.51 -45.40
N ALA A 4 -12.79 10.77 -45.10
CA ALA A 4 -11.81 11.77 -44.71
C ALA A 4 -11.29 11.40 -43.31
N ALA A 5 -10.02 10.99 -43.25
CA ALA A 5 -9.32 10.75 -41.99
C ALA A 5 -9.53 11.93 -41.03
N PRO A 6 -9.82 11.68 -39.73
CA PRO A 6 -10.07 12.74 -38.77
C PRO A 6 -8.91 13.75 -38.76
N ASN A 7 -9.20 15.02 -39.03
CA ASN A 7 -8.21 16.07 -39.00
C ASN A 7 -7.73 16.22 -37.54
N PRO A 8 -6.42 16.08 -37.25
CA PRO A 8 -5.90 16.20 -35.89
C PRO A 8 -6.16 17.58 -35.25
N ALA A 9 -6.58 18.58 -36.03
CA ALA A 9 -7.02 19.89 -35.55
C ALA A 9 -8.42 19.91 -34.92
N ASP A 10 -9.25 18.87 -35.12
CA ASP A 10 -10.59 18.76 -34.52
C ASP A 10 -10.56 18.14 -33.11
N ILE A 11 -9.36 17.77 -32.62
CA ILE A 11 -9.17 17.35 -31.22
C ILE A 11 -9.14 18.64 -30.38
N PRO A 12 -10.14 18.88 -29.51
CA PRO A 12 -10.13 20.07 -28.68
C PRO A 12 -8.83 20.11 -27.87
N ALA A 13 -8.07 21.19 -28.01
CA ALA A 13 -6.88 21.41 -27.22
C ALA A 13 -7.27 21.32 -25.73
N PRO A 14 -6.58 20.49 -24.91
CA PRO A 14 -6.95 20.34 -23.51
C PRO A 14 -7.00 21.70 -22.84
N GLY A 15 -8.14 22.03 -22.22
CA GLY A 15 -8.25 23.16 -21.34
C GLY A 15 -7.26 22.93 -20.20
N SER A 16 -6.12 23.63 -20.26
CA SER A 16 -4.91 23.51 -19.45
C SER A 16 -4.00 22.29 -19.71
N TYR A 17 -2.69 22.56 -19.74
CA TYR A 17 -1.61 21.55 -19.81
C TYR A 17 -1.30 20.90 -18.44
N HIS A 18 -2.15 21.10 -17.43
CA HIS A 18 -1.90 20.66 -16.06
C HIS A 18 -2.57 19.32 -15.75
N TRP A 19 -1.91 18.48 -14.95
CA TRP A 19 -2.46 17.21 -14.50
C TRP A 19 -3.56 17.40 -13.47
N THR A 20 -4.82 17.27 -13.87
CA THR A 20 -5.95 17.24 -12.94
C THR A 20 -6.18 15.83 -12.38
N PRO A 21 -6.81 15.68 -11.19
CA PRO A 21 -7.24 14.39 -10.67
C PRO A 21 -8.08 13.58 -11.68
N LYS A 22 -8.96 14.22 -12.45
CA LYS A 22 -9.73 13.57 -13.52
C LYS A 22 -8.84 12.96 -14.62
N LEU A 23 -7.80 13.68 -15.06
CA LEU A 23 -6.85 13.16 -16.04
C LEU A 23 -5.99 12.04 -15.46
N GLN A 24 -5.60 12.14 -14.19
CA GLN A 24 -4.88 11.07 -13.48
C GLN A 24 -5.72 9.79 -13.41
N ARG A 25 -7.01 9.89 -13.07
CA ARG A 25 -7.96 8.78 -13.07
C ARG A 25 -8.07 8.12 -14.44
N ALA A 26 -8.37 8.92 -15.48
CA ALA A 26 -8.54 8.41 -16.84
C ALA A 26 -7.27 7.71 -17.37
N PHE A 27 -6.10 8.26 -17.02
CA PHE A 27 -4.81 7.65 -17.34
C PHE A 27 -4.66 6.28 -16.65
N LEU A 28 -4.91 6.23 -15.34
CA LEU A 28 -4.78 4.99 -14.55
C LEU A 28 -5.77 3.91 -15.00
N GLU A 29 -6.99 4.29 -15.38
CA GLU A 29 -8.00 3.38 -15.93
C GLU A 29 -7.59 2.82 -17.29
N SER A 30 -7.05 3.68 -18.18
CA SER A 30 -6.49 3.24 -19.46
C SER A 30 -5.25 2.36 -19.27
N LEU A 31 -4.42 2.64 -18.27
CA LEU A 31 -3.24 1.85 -17.94
C LEU A 31 -3.63 0.47 -17.39
N ALA A 32 -4.60 0.39 -16.49
CA ALA A 32 -5.11 -0.86 -15.94
C ALA A 32 -5.77 -1.75 -17.01
N THR A 33 -6.33 -1.13 -18.05
CA THR A 33 -6.96 -1.84 -19.16
C THR A 33 -5.95 -2.35 -20.18
N THR A 34 -4.97 -1.52 -20.56
CA THR A 34 -4.09 -1.80 -21.71
C THR A 34 -2.67 -2.25 -21.32
N GLY A 35 -2.22 -1.92 -20.10
CA GLY A 35 -0.83 -2.09 -19.67
C GLY A 35 0.18 -1.24 -20.43
N SER A 36 -0.25 -0.38 -21.35
CA SER A 36 0.63 0.42 -22.20
C SER A 36 0.58 1.89 -21.81
N VAL A 37 1.71 2.38 -21.30
CA VAL A 37 1.89 3.79 -20.93
C VAL A 37 1.66 4.70 -22.13
N LYS A 38 2.11 4.30 -23.32
CA LYS A 38 1.93 5.09 -24.54
C LYS A 38 0.45 5.27 -24.87
N ILE A 39 -0.33 4.20 -24.84
CA ILE A 39 -1.78 4.25 -25.11
C ILE A 39 -2.50 5.05 -24.04
N ALA A 40 -2.17 4.83 -22.76
CA ALA A 40 -2.75 5.57 -21.64
C ALA A 40 -2.44 7.07 -21.72
N SER A 41 -1.21 7.47 -22.03
CA SER A 41 -0.83 8.88 -22.21
C SER A 41 -1.58 9.52 -23.37
N THR A 42 -1.69 8.84 -24.51
CA THR A 42 -2.46 9.32 -25.66
C THR A 42 -3.94 9.48 -25.33
N SER A 43 -4.53 8.58 -24.52
CA SER A 43 -5.94 8.64 -24.14
C SER A 43 -6.31 9.90 -23.33
N VAL A 44 -5.35 10.47 -22.60
CA VAL A 44 -5.53 11.68 -21.79
C VAL A 44 -4.90 12.93 -22.41
N GLY A 45 -4.41 12.83 -23.66
CA GLY A 45 -3.78 13.96 -24.35
C GLY A 45 -2.44 14.42 -23.74
N MET A 46 -1.78 13.56 -22.96
CA MET A 46 -0.49 13.87 -22.31
C MET A 46 0.67 13.14 -22.98
N SER A 47 1.89 13.65 -22.80
CA SER A 47 3.10 12.91 -23.19
C SER A 47 3.45 11.83 -22.16
N PRO A 48 4.04 10.69 -22.56
CA PRO A 48 4.54 9.69 -21.60
C PRO A 48 5.53 10.28 -20.59
N ARG A 49 6.37 11.23 -21.04
CA ARG A 49 7.32 11.94 -20.18
C ARG A 49 6.61 12.69 -19.05
N ALA A 50 5.54 13.43 -19.35
CA ALA A 50 4.78 14.15 -18.33
C ALA A 50 4.13 13.23 -17.28
N ALA A 51 3.75 12.01 -17.69
CA ALA A 51 3.23 10.99 -16.77
C ALA A 51 4.32 10.46 -15.82
N TYR A 52 5.53 10.20 -16.33
CA TYR A 52 6.66 9.82 -15.49
C TYR A 52 7.07 10.95 -14.55
N ASP A 53 7.13 12.19 -15.05
CA ASP A 53 7.48 13.36 -14.24
C ASP A 53 6.50 13.54 -13.07
N LEU A 54 5.19 13.36 -13.30
CA LEU A 54 4.19 13.40 -12.23
C LEU A 54 4.41 12.29 -11.18
N ARG A 55 4.69 11.06 -11.63
CA ARG A 55 4.94 9.90 -10.74
C ARG A 55 6.09 10.12 -9.76
N HIS A 56 7.08 10.92 -10.12
CA HIS A 56 8.25 11.19 -9.29
C HIS A 56 8.10 12.41 -8.38
N LYS A 57 7.07 13.23 -8.57
CA LYS A 57 6.80 14.38 -7.70
C LYS A 57 6.11 13.96 -6.40
N PRO A 58 6.32 14.68 -5.28
CA PRO A 58 5.64 14.40 -4.02
C PRO A 58 4.10 14.50 -4.15
N GLN A 59 3.61 15.48 -4.89
CA GLN A 59 2.18 15.64 -5.22
C GLN A 59 1.59 14.46 -6.03
N GLY A 60 2.42 13.58 -6.57
CA GLY A 60 2.03 12.39 -7.33
C GLY A 60 2.08 11.10 -6.54
N ALA A 61 2.18 11.12 -5.20
CA ALA A 61 2.28 9.91 -4.39
C ALA A 61 1.10 8.95 -4.59
N ALA A 62 -0.14 9.45 -4.57
CA ALA A 62 -1.33 8.67 -4.85
C ALA A 62 -1.32 8.10 -6.28
N PHE A 63 -0.87 8.91 -7.25
CA PHE A 63 -0.73 8.50 -8.64
C PHE A 63 0.34 7.40 -8.82
N LYS A 64 1.47 7.47 -8.11
CA LYS A 64 2.53 6.46 -8.11
C LYS A 64 2.02 5.11 -7.61
N LEU A 65 1.26 5.10 -6.51
CA LEU A 65 0.64 3.88 -5.97
C LEU A 65 -0.43 3.32 -6.90
N GLY A 66 -1.31 4.19 -7.42
CA GLY A 66 -2.30 3.83 -8.42
C GLY A 66 -1.69 3.23 -9.68
N TRP A 67 -0.53 3.73 -10.11
CA TRP A 67 0.21 3.19 -11.25
C TRP A 67 0.70 1.77 -10.97
N ALA A 68 1.26 1.51 -9.80
CA ALA A 68 1.71 0.18 -9.40
C ALA A 68 0.53 -0.81 -9.40
N ALA A 69 -0.61 -0.41 -8.81
CA ALA A 69 -1.82 -1.22 -8.81
C ALA A 69 -2.40 -1.43 -10.22
N ALA A 70 -2.49 -0.38 -11.05
CA ALA A 70 -2.91 -0.48 -12.44
C ALA A 70 -2.03 -1.44 -13.24
N THR A 71 -0.72 -1.42 -12.98
CA THR A 71 0.23 -2.35 -13.62
C THR A 71 -0.03 -3.80 -13.19
N LEU A 72 -0.37 -4.03 -11.92
CA LEU A 72 -0.75 -5.36 -11.44
C LEU A 72 -2.04 -5.86 -12.10
N ILE A 73 -3.06 -5.01 -12.22
CA ILE A 73 -4.33 -5.33 -12.88
C ILE A 73 -4.12 -5.61 -14.37
N ALA A 74 -3.35 -4.78 -15.07
CA ALA A 74 -3.05 -4.99 -16.48
C ALA A 74 -2.26 -6.29 -16.70
N ARG A 75 -1.34 -6.61 -15.77
CA ARG A 75 -0.51 -7.82 -15.84
C ARG A 75 -1.33 -9.11 -15.74
N SER A 76 -2.43 -9.15 -14.98
CA SER A 76 -3.30 -10.33 -14.95
C SER A 76 -4.03 -10.50 -16.28
N ARG A 77 -4.65 -9.44 -16.79
CA ARG A 77 -5.35 -9.44 -18.08
C ARG A 77 -4.44 -9.81 -19.25
N LEU A 78 -3.25 -9.21 -19.33
CA LEU A 78 -2.28 -9.51 -20.37
C LEU A 78 -1.77 -10.95 -20.27
N ALA A 79 -1.68 -11.51 -19.07
CA ALA A 79 -1.30 -12.90 -18.91
C ALA A 79 -2.39 -13.85 -19.45
N ASP A 80 -3.67 -13.54 -19.22
CA ASP A 80 -4.78 -14.32 -19.78
C ASP A 80 -4.76 -14.25 -21.31
N GLU A 81 -4.59 -13.06 -21.89
CA GLU A 81 -4.52 -12.89 -23.36
C GLU A 81 -3.30 -13.59 -23.97
N LEU A 82 -2.14 -13.54 -23.31
CA LEU A 82 -0.94 -14.23 -23.76
C LEU A 82 -1.05 -15.75 -23.61
N LEU A 83 -1.75 -16.23 -22.59
CA LEU A 83 -2.05 -17.65 -22.42
C LEU A 83 -2.99 -18.15 -23.53
N ASP A 84 -4.06 -17.41 -23.82
CA ASP A 84 -4.94 -17.69 -24.94
C ASP A 84 -4.17 -17.71 -26.27
N ARG A 85 -3.27 -16.74 -26.46
CA ARG A 85 -2.40 -16.67 -27.64
C ARG A 85 -1.39 -17.82 -27.72
N ALA A 86 -0.92 -18.31 -26.57
CA ALA A 86 -0.04 -19.47 -26.52
C ALA A 86 -0.79 -20.77 -26.86
N ILE A 87 -2.03 -20.92 -26.39
CA ILE A 87 -2.87 -22.10 -26.60
C ILE A 87 -3.39 -22.15 -28.04
N TRP A 88 -4.01 -21.06 -28.50
CA TRP A 88 -4.71 -21.02 -29.79
C TRP A 88 -3.84 -20.52 -30.94
N GLY A 89 -2.67 -19.94 -30.63
CA GLY A 89 -1.86 -19.21 -31.59
C GLY A 89 -2.40 -17.81 -31.88
N HIS A 90 -1.70 -17.05 -32.71
CA HIS A 90 -2.22 -15.80 -33.27
C HIS A 90 -2.19 -15.80 -34.79
N ASP A 91 -3.08 -15.01 -35.37
CA ASP A 91 -3.19 -14.86 -36.80
C ASP A 91 -2.23 -13.75 -37.28
N GLU A 92 -1.19 -14.14 -38.02
CA GLU A 92 -0.28 -13.23 -38.70
C GLU A 92 -0.75 -13.05 -40.15
N MET A 93 -0.99 -11.80 -40.55
CA MET A 93 -1.24 -11.46 -41.96
C MET A 93 0.11 -11.22 -42.63
N THR A 94 0.55 -12.17 -43.47
CA THR A 94 1.79 -12.00 -44.23
C THR A 94 1.44 -11.56 -45.64
N THR A 95 1.90 -10.37 -46.02
CA THR A 95 1.87 -9.90 -47.40
C THR A 95 3.04 -10.55 -48.14
N VAL A 96 2.78 -11.46 -49.08
CA VAL A 96 3.84 -11.96 -49.96
C VAL A 96 3.76 -11.19 -51.27
N MET A 97 4.81 -10.42 -51.53
CA MET A 97 5.02 -9.77 -52.82
C MET A 97 5.65 -10.81 -53.76
N ARG A 98 4.84 -11.39 -54.65
CA ARG A 98 5.37 -12.10 -55.84
C ARG A 98 5.29 -11.12 -57.02
N GLU A 99 6.24 -11.20 -57.95
CA GLU A 99 6.53 -10.18 -58.98
C GLU A 99 5.32 -9.65 -59.79
N GLU A 100 4.19 -10.37 -59.84
CA GLU A 100 2.98 -9.94 -60.55
C GLU A 100 1.69 -9.90 -59.70
N ASP A 101 1.69 -10.30 -58.42
CA ASP A 101 0.46 -10.28 -57.62
C ASP A 101 0.70 -10.09 -56.11
N ARG A 102 -0.04 -9.14 -55.50
CA ARG A 102 0.00 -8.90 -54.05
C ARG A 102 -1.06 -9.76 -53.39
N SER A 103 -0.71 -11.00 -53.07
CA SER A 103 -1.61 -11.88 -52.33
C SER A 103 -1.41 -11.71 -50.81
N LEU A 104 -2.51 -11.46 -50.10
CA LEU A 104 -2.59 -11.48 -48.65
C LEU A 104 -3.07 -12.87 -48.24
N TYR A 105 -2.27 -13.62 -47.46
CA TYR A 105 -2.76 -14.83 -46.82
C TYR A 105 -2.64 -14.74 -45.30
N LYS A 106 -3.63 -15.32 -44.61
CA LYS A 106 -3.72 -15.36 -43.16
C LYS A 106 -3.07 -16.65 -42.65
N ARG A 107 -2.00 -16.55 -41.87
CA ARG A 107 -1.32 -17.70 -41.27
C ARG A 107 -1.47 -17.67 -39.76
N ARG A 108 -1.98 -18.76 -39.18
CA ARG A 108 -2.00 -18.95 -37.72
C ARG A 108 -0.67 -19.52 -37.24
N ARG A 109 0.01 -18.83 -36.32
CA ARG A 109 1.25 -19.29 -35.68
C ARG A 109 1.02 -19.59 -34.20
N ILE A 110 1.47 -20.76 -33.79
CA ILE A 110 1.54 -21.16 -32.38
C ILE A 110 3.00 -21.03 -31.95
N GLU A 111 3.25 -20.29 -30.86
CA GLU A 111 4.59 -20.08 -30.33
C GLU A 111 4.82 -20.91 -29.07
N SER A 112 5.45 -22.08 -29.22
CA SER A 112 5.76 -22.96 -28.07
C SER A 112 6.65 -22.28 -27.01
N ARG A 113 7.47 -21.30 -27.43
CA ARG A 113 8.31 -20.49 -26.53
C ARG A 113 7.47 -19.57 -25.64
N LEU A 114 6.38 -19.02 -26.16
CA LEU A 114 5.44 -18.20 -25.38
C LEU A 114 4.76 -19.06 -24.31
N GLY A 115 4.32 -20.27 -24.66
CA GLY A 115 3.74 -21.23 -23.71
C GLY A 115 4.69 -21.60 -22.56
N LEU A 116 5.95 -21.91 -22.87
CA LEU A 116 6.97 -22.19 -21.85
C LEU A 116 7.27 -20.98 -20.95
N ALA A 117 7.30 -19.77 -21.52
CA ALA A 117 7.49 -18.55 -20.75
C ALA A 117 6.31 -18.25 -19.80
N MET A 118 5.07 -18.57 -20.21
CA MET A 118 3.90 -18.45 -19.35
C MET A 118 3.94 -19.46 -18.20
N LEU A 119 4.37 -20.70 -18.45
CA LEU A 119 4.54 -21.71 -17.39
C LEU A 119 5.57 -21.27 -16.35
N ALA A 120 6.76 -20.86 -16.79
CA ALA A 120 7.82 -20.38 -15.89
C ALA A 120 7.39 -19.16 -15.06
N ARG A 121 6.55 -18.27 -15.62
CA ARG A 121 5.96 -17.15 -14.89
C ARG A 121 5.01 -17.61 -13.79
N LEU A 122 4.19 -18.64 -14.04
CA LEU A 122 3.26 -19.20 -13.07
C LEU A 122 4.01 -19.88 -11.91
N ASP A 123 5.06 -20.65 -12.22
CA ASP A 123 5.92 -21.27 -11.22
C ASP A 123 6.57 -20.21 -10.32
N LYS A 124 7.14 -19.15 -10.93
CA LYS A 124 7.68 -18.02 -10.18
C LYS A 124 6.64 -17.29 -9.34
N MET A 125 5.40 -17.17 -9.82
CA MET A 125 4.31 -16.57 -9.03
C MET A 125 3.94 -17.41 -7.80
N ALA A 126 4.02 -18.74 -7.91
CA ALA A 126 3.84 -19.63 -6.77
C ALA A 126 4.95 -19.43 -5.72
N GLU A 127 6.18 -19.18 -6.16
CA GLU A 127 7.34 -18.89 -5.30
C GLU A 127 7.29 -17.48 -4.66
N THR A 128 6.87 -16.45 -5.40
CA THR A 128 6.91 -15.04 -4.95
C THR A 128 5.78 -14.62 -4.02
N ARG A 129 4.81 -15.49 -3.70
CA ARG A 129 3.71 -15.18 -2.77
C ARG A 129 4.19 -14.91 -1.32
N ALA A 130 5.50 -14.94 -1.08
CA ALA A 130 6.13 -14.88 0.24
C ALA A 130 6.89 -13.57 0.58
N GLN A 131 6.91 -12.53 -0.25
CA GLN A 131 7.63 -11.27 0.06
C GLN A 131 6.67 -10.08 0.29
N ALA A 132 6.75 -9.44 1.46
CA ALA A 132 5.89 -8.32 1.87
C ALA A 132 6.65 -6.97 1.84
N GLY A 133 5.97 -5.92 1.35
CA GLY A 133 6.49 -4.54 1.18
C GLY A 133 5.51 -3.68 0.35
N GLU A 134 5.98 -2.65 -0.38
CA GLU A 134 5.15 -1.77 -1.25
C GLU A 134 4.22 -2.55 -2.22
N GLU A 135 4.59 -3.79 -2.60
CA GLU A 135 3.75 -4.69 -3.39
C GLU A 135 2.42 -5.06 -2.70
N MET A 136 2.39 -5.13 -1.37
CA MET A 136 1.18 -5.37 -0.58
C MET A 136 0.17 -4.23 -0.76
N LEU A 137 0.64 -2.99 -0.80
CA LEU A 137 -0.24 -1.82 -0.96
C LEU A 137 -0.84 -1.76 -2.37
N ALA A 138 -0.01 -2.02 -3.37
CA ALA A 138 -0.50 -2.12 -4.75
C ALA A 138 -1.50 -3.28 -4.92
N GLN A 139 -1.33 -4.39 -4.19
CA GLN A 139 -2.29 -5.51 -4.16
C GLN A 139 -3.61 -5.13 -3.47
N ILE A 140 -3.56 -4.45 -2.33
CA ILE A 140 -4.76 -3.95 -1.62
C ILE A 140 -5.54 -2.98 -2.52
N ILE A 141 -4.84 -2.04 -3.15
CA ILE A 141 -5.44 -1.08 -4.09
C ILE A 141 -6.06 -1.80 -5.30
N ALA A 142 -5.38 -2.82 -5.83
CA ALA A 142 -5.93 -3.61 -6.92
C ALA A 142 -7.18 -4.41 -6.51
N GLY A 143 -7.27 -4.84 -5.24
CA GLY A 143 -8.41 -5.57 -4.69
C GLY A 143 -9.70 -4.73 -4.59
N ASP A 144 -9.57 -3.41 -4.39
CA ASP A 144 -10.70 -2.47 -4.44
C ASP A 144 -10.38 -1.29 -5.37
N TRP A 145 -10.15 -1.65 -6.64
CA TRP A 145 -9.84 -0.70 -7.70
C TRP A 145 -10.91 0.40 -7.88
N PRO A 146 -12.23 0.10 -7.89
CA PRO A 146 -13.26 1.14 -8.01
C PRO A 146 -13.25 2.13 -6.84
N GLY A 147 -13.09 1.63 -5.61
CA GLY A 147 -13.01 2.49 -4.43
C GLY A 147 -11.76 3.38 -4.43
N PHE A 148 -10.66 2.92 -5.03
CA PHE A 148 -9.45 3.74 -5.15
C PHE A 148 -9.65 4.86 -6.17
N LEU A 149 -10.25 4.55 -7.33
CA LEU A 149 -10.52 5.54 -8.36
C LEU A 149 -11.50 6.64 -7.90
N SER A 150 -12.44 6.33 -6.99
CA SER A 150 -13.36 7.34 -6.45
C SER A 150 -12.67 8.44 -5.64
N LEU A 151 -11.43 8.23 -5.16
CA LEU A 151 -10.64 9.28 -4.50
C LEU A 151 -10.32 10.43 -5.46
N PHE A 152 -10.05 10.11 -6.73
CA PHE A 152 -9.79 11.12 -7.75
C PHE A 152 -11.05 11.89 -8.14
N ASP A 153 -12.22 11.24 -8.10
CA ASP A 153 -13.51 11.93 -8.34
C ASP A 153 -13.80 12.92 -7.22
N ALA A 154 -13.56 12.52 -5.97
CA ALA A 154 -13.73 13.38 -4.80
C ALA A 154 -12.78 14.58 -4.84
N ALA A 155 -11.52 14.36 -5.24
CA ALA A 155 -10.54 15.44 -5.41
C ALA A 155 -10.91 16.41 -6.55
N GLU A 156 -11.42 15.90 -7.67
CA GLU A 156 -11.91 16.76 -8.75
C GLU A 156 -13.14 17.57 -8.33
N ALA A 157 -14.06 16.97 -7.56
CA ALA A 157 -15.24 17.67 -7.03
C ALA A 157 -14.84 18.80 -6.05
N ALA A 158 -13.85 18.56 -5.19
CA ALA A 158 -13.30 19.57 -4.28
C ALA A 158 -12.65 20.72 -5.07
N ARG A 159 -11.90 20.42 -6.13
CA ARG A 159 -11.30 21.40 -7.03
C ARG A 159 -12.36 22.27 -7.72
N GLY A 160 -13.39 21.64 -8.28
CA GLY A 160 -14.51 22.36 -8.92
C GLY A 160 -15.30 23.24 -7.95
N GLY A 161 -15.47 22.80 -6.70
CA GLY A 161 -16.08 23.61 -5.63
C GLY A 161 -15.24 24.84 -5.26
N ALA A 162 -13.92 24.69 -5.17
CA ALA A 162 -13.00 25.80 -4.89
C ALA A 162 -12.93 26.81 -6.06
N GLU A 163 -12.97 26.33 -7.31
CA GLU A 163 -13.05 27.19 -8.50
C GLU A 163 -14.39 27.96 -8.55
N ALA A 164 -15.51 27.31 -8.23
CA ALA A 164 -16.82 27.95 -8.15
C ALA A 164 -16.90 29.01 -7.03
N ALA A 165 -16.30 28.74 -5.87
CA ALA A 165 -16.20 29.70 -4.77
C ALA A 165 -15.36 30.94 -5.15
N ARG A 166 -14.22 30.75 -5.83
CA ARG A 166 -13.40 31.86 -6.35
C ARG A 166 -14.12 32.67 -7.42
N ALA A 167 -14.90 32.03 -8.29
CA ALA A 167 -15.70 32.72 -9.30
C ALA A 167 -16.84 33.56 -8.68
N ALA A 168 -17.41 33.09 -7.56
CA ALA A 168 -18.40 33.86 -6.80
C ALA A 168 -17.77 35.05 -6.07
N ASP A 169 -16.55 34.89 -5.52
CA ASP A 169 -15.83 35.94 -4.79
C ASP A 169 -15.28 37.04 -5.72
N ALA A 170 -14.84 36.65 -6.94
CA ALA A 170 -14.43 37.58 -7.99
C ALA A 170 -15.57 38.46 -8.54
N SER A 171 -16.83 38.12 -8.27
CA SER A 171 -17.99 38.97 -8.58
C SER A 171 -18.18 40.11 -7.55
N THR A 172 -17.39 40.14 -6.47
CA THR A 172 -17.56 41.05 -5.32
C THR A 172 -16.36 41.95 -5.04
N ALA A 173 -15.23 41.80 -5.74
CA ALA A 173 -14.01 42.59 -5.50
C ALA A 173 -13.52 43.31 -6.76
N ASP A 174 -13.39 44.65 -6.65
CA ASP A 174 -12.67 45.49 -7.61
C ASP A 174 -11.19 45.55 -7.20
N ASP A 175 -10.33 45.33 -8.19
CA ASP A 175 -8.87 45.48 -8.23
C ASP A 175 -8.02 44.92 -7.05
N ALA A 176 -7.56 43.67 -7.19
CA ALA A 176 -6.25 43.25 -6.70
C ALA A 176 -5.76 42.01 -7.46
N THR A 177 -4.64 42.16 -8.17
CA THR A 177 -3.90 41.07 -8.83
C THR A 177 -3.43 40.03 -7.82
N PRO A 178 -3.82 38.74 -7.91
CA PRO A 178 -3.21 37.70 -7.09
C PRO A 178 -2.09 37.03 -7.88
N GLU A 179 -0.86 37.17 -7.40
CA GLU A 179 0.24 36.29 -7.82
C GLU A 179 -0.10 34.85 -7.41
N THR A 180 -0.17 33.97 -8.42
CA THR A 180 -0.72 32.62 -8.30
C THR A 180 0.40 31.64 -7.91
N GLU A 181 0.46 31.26 -6.63
CA GLU A 181 1.15 30.04 -6.20
C GLU A 181 0.28 28.81 -6.58
N PRO A 182 0.85 27.73 -7.16
CA PRO A 182 0.07 26.68 -7.79
C PRO A 182 -0.48 25.64 -6.78
N ASP A 183 -1.79 25.42 -6.80
CA ASP A 183 -2.54 24.14 -6.61
C ASP A 183 -2.08 23.11 -5.54
N ALA A 184 -1.31 23.52 -4.52
CA ALA A 184 -0.74 22.61 -3.52
C ALA A 184 -1.80 22.04 -2.56
N GLY A 185 -2.85 22.81 -2.25
CA GLY A 185 -3.91 22.37 -1.32
C GLY A 185 -4.75 21.20 -1.82
N ALA A 186 -5.01 21.11 -3.13
CA ALA A 186 -5.75 19.99 -3.72
C ALA A 186 -4.92 18.69 -3.75
N ALA A 187 -3.60 18.81 -3.94
CA ALA A 187 -2.67 17.69 -3.89
C ALA A 187 -2.54 17.10 -2.48
N ASN A 188 -2.48 17.95 -1.46
CA ASN A 188 -2.48 17.53 -0.05
C ASN A 188 -3.80 16.84 0.33
N GLY A 189 -4.94 17.35 -0.15
CA GLY A 189 -6.24 16.72 0.08
C GLY A 189 -6.36 15.29 -0.47
N LEU A 190 -5.76 15.00 -1.63
CA LEU A 190 -5.78 13.65 -2.23
C LEU A 190 -4.87 12.67 -1.46
N ALA A 191 -3.72 13.13 -0.97
CA ALA A 191 -2.82 12.34 -0.13
C ALA A 191 -3.50 11.98 1.21
N ALA A 192 -4.15 12.95 1.85
CA ALA A 192 -4.94 12.74 3.06
C ALA A 192 -6.13 11.77 2.83
N ALA A 193 -6.88 11.94 1.74
CA ALA A 193 -7.99 11.06 1.39
C ALA A 193 -7.53 9.61 1.15
N LEU A 194 -6.36 9.41 0.53
CA LEU A 194 -5.76 8.09 0.36
C LEU A 194 -5.35 7.47 1.70
N ALA A 195 -4.76 8.25 2.61
CA ALA A 195 -4.39 7.77 3.94
C ALA A 195 -5.62 7.28 4.73
N LEU A 196 -6.70 8.07 4.74
CA LEU A 196 -7.98 7.70 5.35
C LEU A 196 -8.61 6.46 4.71
N TRP A 197 -8.56 6.37 3.38
CA TRP A 197 -9.10 5.23 2.63
C TRP A 197 -8.34 3.93 2.90
N LEU A 198 -7.01 4.01 3.04
CA LEU A 198 -6.18 2.86 3.45
C LEU A 198 -6.45 2.49 4.92
N ALA A 199 -6.52 3.46 5.82
CA ALA A 199 -6.83 3.23 7.24
C ALA A 199 -8.24 2.64 7.46
N GLY A 200 -9.22 3.02 6.63
CA GLY A 200 -10.60 2.52 6.72
C GLY A 200 -10.80 1.07 6.23
N ARG A 201 -9.86 0.51 5.46
CA ARG A 201 -9.87 -0.91 5.05
C ARG A 201 -9.02 -1.82 5.95
N ASP A 202 -8.32 -1.27 6.93
CA ASP A 202 -7.65 -2.05 7.98
C ASP A 202 -8.68 -2.63 8.95
N ASN A 203 -9.17 -3.82 8.61
CA ASN A 203 -9.96 -4.64 9.52
C ASN A 203 -8.99 -5.39 10.44
N ARG A 204 -8.76 -4.82 11.63
CA ARG A 204 -8.21 -5.43 12.86
C ARG A 204 -6.91 -6.25 12.69
N ALA A 205 -5.84 -5.65 13.24
CA ALA A 205 -4.47 -6.16 13.35
C ALA A 205 -3.64 -6.07 12.06
N ASN A 206 -2.80 -5.03 11.90
CA ASN A 206 -1.68 -5.12 10.97
C ASN A 206 -0.48 -4.22 11.35
N PRO A 207 0.77 -4.70 11.24
CA PRO A 207 2.03 -3.99 11.44
C PRO A 207 2.39 -3.12 10.23
N LEU A 208 1.38 -2.54 9.56
CA LEU A 208 1.56 -1.55 8.50
C LEU A 208 1.72 -0.14 9.07
N ALA A 209 1.17 0.16 10.25
CA ALA A 209 1.35 1.46 10.90
C ALA A 209 2.84 1.83 11.12
N SER A 210 3.72 0.83 11.27
CA SER A 210 5.17 1.04 11.38
C SER A 210 5.88 1.33 10.06
N LEU A 211 5.31 0.94 8.91
CA LEU A 211 5.93 1.15 7.59
C LEU A 211 5.79 2.59 7.05
N TRP A 212 4.96 3.42 7.68
CA TRP A 212 4.63 4.77 7.20
C TRP A 212 5.04 5.88 8.17
N ARG A 213 5.48 5.52 9.39
CA ARG A 213 6.17 6.46 10.30
C ARG A 213 7.37 7.07 9.57
N GLY A 214 7.34 8.39 9.38
CA GLY A 214 8.41 9.14 8.70
C GLY A 214 8.18 9.45 7.21
N THR A 215 7.03 9.12 6.64
CA THR A 215 6.66 9.57 5.28
C THR A 215 5.82 10.85 5.31
N ALA A 216 5.85 11.65 4.24
CA ALA A 216 5.07 12.89 4.14
C ALA A 216 3.55 12.69 4.37
N ILE A 217 3.04 11.48 4.12
CA ILE A 217 1.64 11.09 4.31
C ILE A 217 1.29 10.95 5.81
N ALA A 218 2.25 10.52 6.65
CA ALA A 218 2.05 10.41 8.10
C ALA A 218 2.06 11.79 8.81
N ASN A 219 2.84 12.75 8.28
CA ASN A 219 2.88 14.11 8.81
C ASN A 219 1.55 14.87 8.64
N GLU A 220 0.76 14.58 7.60
CA GLU A 220 -0.54 15.25 7.40
C GLU A 220 -1.67 14.65 8.25
N VAL A 221 -1.65 13.34 8.54
CA VAL A 221 -2.61 12.71 9.46
C VAL A 221 -2.45 13.24 10.90
N ALA A 222 -1.22 13.56 11.30
CA ALA A 222 -0.94 14.22 12.58
C ALA A 222 -1.47 15.67 12.62
N GLN A 223 -1.41 16.40 11.50
CA GLN A 223 -1.90 17.78 11.41
C GLN A 223 -3.43 17.89 11.45
N ILE A 224 -4.15 16.97 10.79
CA ILE A 224 -5.64 16.99 10.77
C ILE A 224 -6.22 16.59 12.14
N SER A 225 -5.52 15.75 12.90
CA SER A 225 -5.93 15.42 14.28
C SER A 225 -5.78 16.61 15.24
N ALA A 226 -5.02 17.64 14.87
CA ALA A 226 -4.83 18.85 15.66
C ALA A 226 -5.91 19.92 15.43
N ASP A 227 -6.65 19.90 14.32
CA ASP A 227 -7.60 20.96 13.95
C ASP A 227 -9.04 20.78 14.53
N SER A 228 -9.28 19.76 15.37
CA SER A 228 -10.61 19.51 15.98
C SER A 228 -10.74 19.82 17.47
N ASN A 229 -9.81 20.56 18.08
CA ASN A 229 -10.06 21.15 19.40
C ASN A 229 -9.73 22.64 19.40
N ALA A 230 -10.72 23.42 19.82
CA ALA A 230 -10.59 24.84 20.07
C ALA A 230 -9.37 25.13 20.97
N ASP A 231 -8.64 26.18 20.58
CA ASP A 231 -7.49 26.78 21.25
C ASP A 231 -7.63 26.81 22.78
N PRO A 232 -6.62 26.31 23.51
CA PRO A 232 -6.05 27.12 24.57
C PRO A 232 -4.58 27.38 24.26
N GLU A 233 -4.28 28.66 24.10
CA GLU A 233 -3.01 29.34 24.38
C GLU A 233 -1.73 28.61 23.99
N ARG A 234 -0.97 29.23 23.07
CA ARG A 234 0.47 29.00 22.85
C ARG A 234 1.19 28.52 24.11
N ALA A 235 1.45 27.22 24.18
CA ALA A 235 2.55 26.62 24.92
C ALA A 235 3.53 26.10 23.87
N ASP A 236 4.61 26.86 23.70
CA ASP A 236 5.77 26.40 22.96
C ASP A 236 6.34 25.14 23.65
N GLU A 237 6.86 24.16 22.90
CA GLU A 237 7.89 23.21 23.37
C GLU A 237 7.59 22.18 24.49
N ASP A 238 6.36 21.69 24.66
CA ASP A 238 6.12 20.61 25.62
C ASP A 238 6.35 19.21 24.99
N GLY A 239 7.44 18.54 25.38
CA GLY A 239 7.69 17.13 25.10
C GLY A 239 6.58 16.20 25.64
N PRO A 240 6.68 14.87 25.44
CA PRO A 240 5.67 13.95 25.96
C PRO A 240 5.45 14.21 27.45
N THR A 241 4.19 14.21 27.88
CA THR A 241 3.89 14.36 29.30
C THR A 241 4.61 13.25 30.10
N PRO A 242 4.96 13.46 31.38
CA PRO A 242 5.67 12.44 32.16
C PRO A 242 4.95 11.08 32.18
N GLU A 243 3.62 11.08 32.15
CA GLU A 243 2.80 9.87 32.09
C GLU A 243 2.89 9.17 30.72
N GLU A 244 2.89 9.93 29.62
CA GLU A 244 3.09 9.39 28.26
C GLU A 244 4.51 8.87 28.06
N ALA A 245 5.52 9.58 28.57
CA ALA A 245 6.91 9.15 28.55
C ALA A 245 7.11 7.84 29.32
N ALA A 246 6.48 7.70 30.49
CA ALA A 246 6.49 6.46 31.26
C ALA A 246 5.77 5.31 30.55
N ALA A 247 4.63 5.57 29.90
CA ALA A 247 3.89 4.55 29.15
C ALA A 247 4.64 4.07 27.88
N ALA A 248 5.54 4.88 27.34
CA ALA A 248 6.38 4.53 26.19
C ALA A 248 7.65 3.73 26.57
N MET A 249 7.98 3.62 27.86
CA MET A 249 9.12 2.84 28.32
C MET A 249 8.93 1.34 28.06
N THR A 250 10.00 0.67 27.67
CA THR A 250 9.96 -0.72 27.22
C THR A 250 11.26 -1.46 27.53
N VAL A 251 11.22 -2.79 27.37
CA VAL A 251 12.38 -3.67 27.38
C VAL A 251 12.61 -4.16 25.95
N TRP A 252 13.86 -4.22 25.51
CA TRP A 252 14.24 -4.75 24.19
C TRP A 252 15.52 -5.58 24.30
N TYR A 253 15.76 -6.44 23.31
CA TYR A 253 17.00 -7.19 23.19
C TYR A 253 17.99 -6.39 22.35
N ASP A 254 19.20 -6.18 22.86
CA ASP A 254 20.29 -5.60 22.11
C ASP A 254 21.17 -6.71 21.51
N ASP A 255 21.08 -6.87 20.19
CA ASP A 255 21.86 -7.86 19.45
C ASP A 255 23.38 -7.58 19.51
N ALA A 256 23.81 -6.34 19.72
CA ALA A 256 25.24 -5.98 19.73
C ALA A 256 25.95 -6.41 21.01
N ASN A 257 25.27 -6.32 22.15
CA ASN A 257 25.78 -6.70 23.46
C ASN A 257 25.22 -8.05 23.96
N GLU A 258 24.32 -8.68 23.20
CA GLU A 258 23.63 -9.94 23.51
C GLU A 258 22.85 -9.92 24.85
N GLU A 259 22.39 -8.75 25.29
CA GLU A 259 21.71 -8.53 26.58
C GLU A 259 20.35 -7.82 26.45
N LEU A 260 19.50 -7.95 27.47
CA LEU A 260 18.26 -7.18 27.56
C LEU A 260 18.54 -5.76 28.09
N ARG A 261 17.97 -4.76 27.41
CA ARG A 261 18.09 -3.35 27.74
C ARG A 261 16.73 -2.74 28.04
N THR A 262 16.73 -1.67 28.82
CA THR A 262 15.53 -0.90 29.15
C THR A 262 15.82 0.59 29.33
N ASN A 263 14.80 1.42 29.12
CA ASN A 263 14.80 2.86 29.41
C ASN A 263 14.03 3.20 30.70
N PHE A 264 13.64 2.22 31.52
CA PHE A 264 13.09 2.45 32.86
C PHE A 264 14.14 3.05 33.80
N PRO A 265 13.75 3.87 34.80
CA PRO A 265 14.69 4.41 35.77
C PRO A 265 15.43 3.28 36.52
N PRO A 266 16.68 3.51 36.94
CA PRO A 266 17.45 2.51 37.68
C PRO A 266 16.85 2.32 39.09
N PRO A 267 16.76 1.08 39.59
CA PRO A 267 16.33 0.83 40.96
C PRO A 267 17.33 1.40 41.98
N GLU A 268 16.89 1.56 43.23
CA GLU A 268 17.77 2.07 44.29
C GLU A 268 18.96 1.13 44.52
N GLY A 269 20.18 1.67 44.41
CA GLY A 269 21.41 0.88 44.56
C GLY A 269 21.79 0.05 43.33
N PHE A 270 21.22 0.34 42.15
CA PHE A 270 21.59 -0.30 40.90
C PHE A 270 23.10 -0.22 40.62
N ALA A 271 23.67 -1.33 40.18
CA ALA A 271 25.10 -1.47 39.89
C ALA A 271 25.38 -2.06 38.48
N GLY A 272 24.36 -2.10 37.60
CA GLY A 272 24.48 -2.63 36.25
C GLY A 272 25.03 -1.60 35.25
N ALA A 273 25.13 -2.01 33.99
CA ALA A 273 25.62 -1.16 32.91
C ALA A 273 24.55 -0.13 32.48
N GLU A 274 24.91 1.14 32.45
CA GLU A 274 24.06 2.26 31.99
C GLU A 274 24.77 3.00 30.85
N GLU A 275 24.02 3.36 29.82
CA GLU A 275 24.44 4.30 28.79
C GLU A 275 23.57 5.57 28.85
N GLY A 276 24.23 6.72 28.90
CA GLY A 276 23.56 8.02 29.13
C GLY A 276 23.14 8.24 30.59
N ARG A 277 22.32 9.27 30.82
CA ARG A 277 21.69 9.52 32.12
C ARG A 277 20.18 9.46 31.97
N PHE A 278 19.48 8.95 32.99
CA PHE A 278 18.02 8.91 32.97
C PHE A 278 17.44 10.30 32.69
N GLY A 279 16.61 10.39 31.65
CA GLY A 279 16.09 11.65 31.10
C GLY A 279 16.73 12.07 29.77
N ASP A 280 17.86 11.50 29.39
CA ASP A 280 18.44 11.66 28.05
C ASP A 280 17.61 10.88 27.02
N ALA A 281 17.53 11.39 25.78
CA ALA A 281 16.73 10.78 24.71
C ALA A 281 17.19 9.36 24.34
N ASP A 282 18.47 9.08 24.52
CA ASP A 282 19.12 7.81 24.21
C ASP A 282 19.50 7.02 25.48
N TYR A 283 18.83 7.30 26.62
CA TYR A 283 19.11 6.59 27.86
C TYR A 283 18.70 5.12 27.77
N GLU A 284 19.62 4.24 28.15
CA GLU A 284 19.35 2.81 28.31
C GLU A 284 20.24 2.19 29.39
N ARG A 285 19.74 1.11 29.99
CA ARG A 285 20.47 0.33 30.99
C ARG A 285 20.15 -1.15 30.87
N ALA A 286 21.01 -1.98 31.46
CA ALA A 286 20.72 -3.39 31.67
C ALA A 286 19.58 -3.57 32.68
N LEU A 287 18.89 -4.70 32.60
CA LEU A 287 17.90 -5.09 33.60
C LEU A 287 18.60 -5.46 34.93
N ASP A 288 17.96 -5.15 36.05
CA ASP A 288 18.33 -5.74 37.33
C ASP A 288 17.94 -7.23 37.37
N ILE A 289 18.60 -8.01 38.22
CA ILE A 289 18.38 -9.46 38.30
C ILE A 289 16.92 -9.81 38.61
N ASP A 290 16.25 -9.03 39.46
CA ASP A 290 14.84 -9.27 39.79
C ASP A 290 13.92 -8.88 38.63
N GLU A 291 14.29 -7.84 37.87
CA GLU A 291 13.56 -7.39 36.66
C GLU A 291 13.69 -8.42 35.53
N GLU A 292 14.89 -8.98 35.33
CA GLU A 292 15.16 -10.02 34.34
C GLU A 292 14.35 -11.29 34.63
N VAL A 293 14.37 -11.76 35.88
CA VAL A 293 13.57 -12.92 36.30
C VAL A 293 12.07 -12.69 36.08
N ALA A 294 11.57 -11.49 36.38
CA ALA A 294 10.17 -11.15 36.17
C ALA A 294 9.82 -11.08 34.68
N TRP A 295 10.69 -10.50 33.85
CA TRP A 295 10.50 -10.40 32.41
C TRP A 295 10.50 -11.79 31.75
N GLU A 296 11.46 -12.65 32.10
CA GLU A 296 11.54 -14.02 31.59
C GLU A 296 10.31 -14.84 31.96
N ALA A 297 9.82 -14.73 33.19
CA ALA A 297 8.61 -15.42 33.63
C ALA A 297 7.38 -14.98 32.84
N ALA A 298 7.20 -13.67 32.65
CA ALA A 298 6.09 -13.11 31.87
C ALA A 298 6.18 -13.49 30.38
N HIS A 299 7.40 -13.46 29.81
CA HIS A 299 7.65 -13.87 28.44
C HIS A 299 7.37 -15.37 28.24
N ALA A 300 7.82 -16.23 29.16
CA ALA A 300 7.56 -17.66 29.12
C ALA A 300 6.05 -17.98 29.20
N GLU A 301 5.30 -17.27 30.05
CA GLU A 301 3.84 -17.40 30.14
C GLU A 301 3.16 -16.98 28.83
N ALA A 302 3.57 -15.87 28.23
CA ALA A 302 3.01 -15.38 26.97
C ALA A 302 3.29 -16.33 25.79
N VAL A 303 4.46 -16.98 25.77
CA VAL A 303 4.86 -17.90 24.69
C VAL A 303 4.33 -19.32 24.89
N GLU A 304 3.92 -19.70 26.11
CA GLU A 304 3.45 -21.05 26.44
C GLU A 304 2.31 -21.57 25.53
N PRO A 305 1.26 -20.80 25.17
CA PRO A 305 0.24 -21.25 24.23
C PRO A 305 0.80 -21.54 22.83
N LEU A 306 1.69 -20.67 22.34
CA LEU A 306 2.36 -20.85 21.05
C LEU A 306 3.26 -22.09 21.08
N ARG A 307 3.99 -22.30 22.18
CA ARG A 307 4.83 -23.49 22.39
C ARG A 307 4.01 -24.78 22.35
N ARG A 308 2.86 -24.82 23.01
CA ARG A 308 1.94 -25.97 22.99
C ARG A 308 1.41 -26.25 21.58
N ALA A 309 0.91 -25.21 20.89
CA ALA A 309 0.41 -25.35 19.52
C ALA A 309 1.52 -25.76 18.54
N GLY A 310 2.71 -25.18 18.70
CA GLY A 310 3.90 -25.48 17.90
C GLY A 310 4.37 -26.92 18.08
N GLU A 311 4.37 -27.47 19.29
CA GLU A 311 4.74 -28.86 19.53
C GLU A 311 3.72 -29.83 18.90
N VAL A 312 2.42 -29.51 18.94
CA VAL A 312 1.39 -30.29 18.23
C VAL A 312 1.65 -30.28 16.72
N ALA A 313 1.88 -29.10 16.14
CA ALA A 313 2.19 -28.96 14.71
C ALA A 313 3.48 -29.69 14.32
N ARG A 314 4.53 -29.57 15.14
CA ARG A 314 5.82 -30.26 14.95
C ARG A 314 5.65 -31.78 14.97
N ARG A 315 4.90 -32.32 15.94
CA ARG A 315 4.64 -33.77 16.01
C ARG A 315 3.87 -34.28 14.80
N ALA A 316 2.87 -33.53 14.35
CA ALA A 316 2.13 -33.87 13.14
C ALA A 316 3.04 -33.87 11.89
N PHE A 317 3.91 -32.88 11.77
CA PHE A 317 4.85 -32.75 10.66
C PHE A 317 5.89 -33.88 10.61
N PHE A 318 6.48 -34.23 11.76
CA PHE A 318 7.51 -35.27 11.86
C PHE A 318 6.96 -36.68 12.17
N ALA A 319 5.64 -36.88 12.20
CA ALA A 319 4.98 -38.14 12.54
C ALA A 319 5.44 -38.75 13.88
N LEU A 320 5.66 -37.91 14.89
CA LEU A 320 6.10 -38.34 16.21
C LEU A 320 4.93 -38.90 17.04
N PRO A 321 5.12 -39.97 17.83
CA PRO A 321 4.06 -40.56 18.64
C PRO A 321 3.55 -39.59 19.73
N ALA A 322 2.30 -39.77 20.16
CA ALA A 322 1.71 -39.01 21.27
C ALA A 322 2.50 -39.26 22.57
N PRO A 323 2.63 -38.24 23.45
CA PRO A 323 3.30 -38.45 24.73
C PRO A 323 2.52 -39.48 25.55
N ALA A 324 3.23 -40.43 26.16
CA ALA A 324 2.63 -41.55 26.89
C ALA A 324 1.87 -41.16 28.18
N ASN A 325 1.73 -39.86 28.49
CA ASN A 325 1.31 -39.35 29.80
C ASN A 325 0.25 -38.22 29.76
N ASP A 326 -0.66 -38.22 28.79
CA ASP A 326 -1.86 -37.36 28.89
C ASP A 326 -3.00 -38.12 29.61
N PRO A 327 -3.60 -37.56 30.68
CA PRO A 327 -4.78 -38.17 31.31
C PRO A 327 -5.98 -38.10 30.36
N ALA A 328 -6.67 -39.23 30.19
CA ALA A 328 -7.81 -39.35 29.29
C ALA A 328 -8.92 -38.32 29.62
N PRO A 329 -9.56 -37.70 28.62
CA PRO A 329 -10.63 -36.75 28.84
C PRO A 329 -11.84 -37.44 29.49
N ALA A 330 -12.32 -36.89 30.61
CA ALA A 330 -13.50 -37.38 31.32
C ALA A 330 -14.74 -37.30 30.42
N GLY A 331 -15.13 -38.44 29.84
CA GLY A 331 -16.32 -38.58 29.00
C GLY A 331 -17.59 -38.27 29.79
N GLY A 332 -18.31 -37.23 29.36
CA GLY A 332 -19.61 -36.85 29.88
C GLY A 332 -20.62 -38.00 29.77
N THR A 333 -21.27 -38.30 30.89
CA THR A 333 -22.35 -39.28 31.01
C THR A 333 -23.50 -38.97 30.06
N ALA A 334 -23.65 -39.76 29.01
CA ALA A 334 -24.87 -39.80 28.21
C ALA A 334 -25.99 -40.47 29.03
N ARG A 335 -27.03 -39.69 29.35
CA ARG A 335 -28.25 -40.17 30.00
C ARG A 335 -28.95 -41.23 29.14
N LYS A 336 -29.24 -42.38 29.76
CA LYS A 336 -30.18 -43.39 29.25
C LYS A 336 -31.54 -42.74 28.98
N SER A 337 -32.06 -42.95 27.78
CA SER A 337 -33.48 -42.81 27.46
C SER A 337 -33.99 -44.18 27.02
N ALA A 338 -35.05 -44.64 27.69
CA ALA A 338 -35.69 -45.93 27.51
C ALA A 338 -36.73 -45.93 26.39
N GLY A 339 -37.12 -47.12 25.93
CA GLY A 339 -38.46 -47.42 25.43
C GLY A 339 -38.52 -47.95 23.99
N GLY A 340 -38.94 -49.20 23.84
CA GLY A 340 -39.33 -49.82 22.56
C GLY A 340 -38.89 -51.26 22.45
#